data_AF-A0A644XPC3-F1
#
_entry.id   AF-A0A644XPC3-F1
#
_cell.length_a   1.000
_cell.length_b   1.000
_cell.length_c   1.000
_cell.angle_alpha   90.00
_cell.angle_beta   90.00
_cell.angle_gamma   90.00
#
_symmetry.space_group_name_H-M   'P 1'
#
loop_
_entity.id
_entity.type
_entity.pdbx_description
1 polymer ?
#
loop_
_entity_poly.entity_id
_entity_poly.type
_entity_poly.pdbx_seq_one_letter_code
_entity_poly.pdbx_strand_id
1 'polypeptide(L)'
;MTKLQKRILIFLLVLVILTPVGIFLPMAFDAGDAWGEWSAETVESLIGYVPEGLQKYSDTYQAPIADYSMNANDPSVGHQSGYYILSGLIGAALTLGVTWLLSKMIVRK
;
A
#
# COMPACT_ATOMS: atom_id res chain seq x y z
N MET A 1 -22.79 -14.11 -12.83
CA MET A 1 -21.56 -13.45 -13.32
C MET A 1 -21.42 -13.62 -14.82
N THR A 2 -21.21 -12.53 -15.57
CA THR A 2 -20.91 -12.54 -17.00
C THR A 2 -19.53 -13.15 -17.28
N LYS A 3 -19.25 -13.51 -18.54
CA LYS A 3 -17.94 -14.04 -18.96
C LYS A 3 -16.80 -13.06 -18.64
N LEU A 4 -17.05 -11.76 -18.80
CA LEU A 4 -16.09 -10.72 -18.44
C LEU A 4 -15.83 -10.68 -16.93
N GLN A 5 -16.90 -10.68 -16.11
CA GLN A 5 -16.77 -10.69 -14.64
C GLN A 5 -15.96 -11.90 -14.14
N LYS A 6 -16.17 -13.09 -14.73
CA LYS A 6 -15.38 -14.28 -14.38
C LYS A 6 -13.90 -14.12 -14.71
N ARG A 7 -13.57 -13.55 -15.88
CA ARG A 7 -12.18 -13.29 -16.28
C ARG A 7 -11.49 -12.29 -15.36
N ILE A 8 -12.18 -11.19 -15.03
CA ILE A 8 -11.68 -10.20 -14.09
C ILE A 8 -11.41 -10.83 -12.73
N LEU A 9 -12.35 -11.65 -12.21
CA LEU A 9 -12.16 -12.33 -10.94
C LEU A 9 -10.94 -13.26 -10.94
N ILE A 10 -10.76 -14.06 -11.99
CA ILE A 10 -9.59 -14.94 -12.11
C ILE A 10 -8.29 -14.11 -12.10
N PHE A 11 -8.26 -13.01 -12.86
CA PHE A 11 -7.09 -12.12 -12.88
C PHE A 11 -6.80 -11.52 -11.50
N LEU A 12 -7.82 -11.05 -10.78
CA LEU A 12 -7.67 -10.54 -9.41
C LEU A 12 -7.14 -11.61 -8.45
N LEU A 13 -7.62 -12.86 -8.56
CA LEU A 13 -7.11 -13.96 -7.74
C LEU A 13 -5.65 -14.27 -8.03
N VAL A 14 -5.25 -14.23 -9.30
CA VAL A 14 -3.83 -14.38 -9.69
C VAL A 14 -3.00 -13.26 -9.08
N LEU A 15 -3.46 -12.01 -9.15
CA LEU A 15 -2.75 -10.89 -8.53
C LEU A 15 -2.60 -11.06 -7.03
N VAL A 16 -3.65 -11.48 -6.30
CA VAL A 16 -3.59 -11.73 -4.85
C VAL A 16 -2.50 -12.75 -4.50
N ILE A 17 -2.32 -13.78 -5.32
CA ILE A 17 -1.28 -14.80 -5.12
C ILE A 17 0.11 -14.25 -5.46
N LEU A 18 0.21 -13.32 -6.40
CA LEU A 18 1.47 -12.68 -6.77
C LEU A 18 1.89 -11.55 -5.82
N THR A 19 0.96 -10.90 -5.10
CA THR A 19 1.28 -9.79 -4.18
C THR A 19 2.36 -10.15 -3.14
N PRO A 20 2.33 -11.31 -2.47
CA PRO A 20 3.36 -11.70 -1.50
C PRO A 20 4.76 -11.82 -2.10
N VAL A 21 4.88 -12.05 -3.41
CA VAL A 21 6.18 -12.14 -4.10
C VAL A 21 6.95 -10.82 -4.00
N GLY A 22 6.25 -9.68 -4.00
CA GLY A 22 6.86 -8.35 -3.83
C GLY A 22 7.45 -8.10 -2.45
N ILE A 23 7.14 -8.94 -1.46
CA ILE A 23 7.72 -8.89 -0.11
C ILE A 23 8.75 -10.01 0.06
N PHE A 24 8.42 -11.23 -0.38
CA PHE A 24 9.31 -12.37 -0.23
C PHE A 24 10.59 -12.27 -1.05
N LEU A 25 10.55 -11.66 -2.24
CA LEU A 25 11.77 -11.48 -3.04
C LEU A 25 12.74 -10.49 -2.35
N PRO A 26 12.34 -9.25 -1.99
CA PRO A 26 13.25 -8.37 -1.24
C PRO A 26 13.79 -9.00 0.04
N MET A 27 12.95 -9.71 0.79
CA MET A 27 13.36 -10.45 1.99
C MET A 27 14.39 -11.56 1.69
N ALA A 28 14.21 -12.32 0.60
CA ALA A 28 15.10 -13.42 0.24
C ALA A 28 16.45 -12.96 -0.32
N PHE A 29 16.50 -11.77 -0.93
CA PHE A 29 17.69 -11.21 -1.58
C PHE A 29 18.33 -10.05 -0.82
N ASP A 30 17.85 -9.74 0.39
CA ASP A 30 18.30 -8.61 1.21
C ASP A 30 18.25 -7.28 0.44
N ALA A 31 17.20 -7.09 -0.37
CA ALA A 31 17.06 -5.96 -1.29
C ALA A 31 16.30 -4.77 -0.71
N GLY A 32 16.19 -4.68 0.63
CA GLY A 32 15.49 -3.62 1.35
C GLY A 32 13.96 -3.79 1.34
N ASP A 33 13.25 -2.66 1.30
CA ASP A 33 11.79 -2.60 1.43
C ASP A 33 11.05 -3.18 0.22
N ALA A 34 9.74 -3.37 0.39
CA ALA A 34 8.85 -3.82 -0.67
C ALA A 34 8.92 -2.87 -1.89
N TRP A 35 8.89 -3.44 -3.09
CA TRP A 35 8.98 -2.66 -4.32
C TRP A 35 7.87 -1.62 -4.41
N GLY A 36 8.26 -0.36 -4.57
CA GLY A 36 7.33 0.77 -4.64
C GLY A 36 7.01 1.42 -3.29
N GLU A 37 7.54 0.90 -2.17
CA GLU A 37 7.44 1.50 -0.83
C GLU A 37 8.76 2.14 -0.36
N TRP A 38 9.71 2.38 -1.28
CA TRP A 38 11.01 2.95 -0.93
C TRP A 38 10.94 4.42 -0.51
N SER A 39 11.59 4.74 0.61
CA SER A 39 11.81 6.12 1.05
C SER A 39 12.95 6.79 0.26
N ALA A 40 13.12 8.10 0.42
CA ALA A 40 14.24 8.83 -0.17
C ALA A 40 15.59 8.27 0.32
N GLU A 41 15.67 7.94 1.60
CA GLU A 41 16.84 7.32 2.23
C GLU A 41 17.12 5.93 1.67
N THR A 42 16.08 5.10 1.48
CA THR A 42 16.24 3.78 0.85
C THR A 42 16.78 3.92 -0.56
N VAL A 43 16.25 4.86 -1.37
CA VAL A 43 16.76 5.11 -2.72
C VAL A 43 18.21 5.58 -2.70
N GLU A 44 18.56 6.51 -1.82
CA GLU A 44 19.94 6.98 -1.66
C GLU A 44 20.90 5.84 -1.33
N SER A 45 20.50 4.92 -0.44
CA SER A 45 21.32 3.76 -0.08
C SER A 45 21.52 2.79 -1.25
N LEU A 46 20.54 2.67 -2.16
CA LEU A 46 20.57 1.75 -3.28
C LEU A 46 21.36 2.28 -4.48
N ILE A 47 21.23 3.58 -4.80
CA ILE A 47 21.80 4.16 -6.03
C ILE A 47 22.79 5.31 -5.79
N GLY A 48 23.00 5.71 -4.53
CA GLY A 48 23.98 6.73 -4.13
C GLY A 48 23.53 8.18 -4.26
N TYR A 49 22.26 8.43 -4.61
CA TYR A 49 21.68 9.79 -4.63
C TYR A 49 20.15 9.74 -4.55
N VAL A 50 19.53 10.86 -4.16
CA VAL A 50 18.07 11.04 -4.18
C VAL A 50 17.66 11.80 -5.45
N PRO A 51 16.75 11.27 -6.29
CA PRO A 51 16.20 12.01 -7.42
C PRO A 51 15.51 13.31 -6.97
N GLU A 52 15.73 14.41 -7.70
CA GLU A 52 15.22 15.75 -7.32
C GLU A 52 13.71 15.78 -7.09
N GLY A 53 12.94 15.07 -7.93
CA GLY A 53 11.50 14.94 -7.76
C GLY A 53 11.12 14.25 -6.45
N LEU A 54 11.82 13.16 -6.09
CA LEU A 54 11.59 12.46 -4.83
C LEU A 54 11.91 13.37 -3.66
N GLN A 55 13.08 14.01 -3.67
CA GLN A 55 13.49 14.94 -2.62
C GLN A 55 12.50 16.09 -2.41
N LYS A 56 11.96 16.64 -3.49
CA LYS A 56 11.02 17.76 -3.43
C LYS A 56 9.66 17.38 -2.83
N TYR A 57 9.20 16.16 -3.07
CA TYR A 57 7.82 15.76 -2.75
C TYR A 57 7.70 14.85 -1.52
N SER A 58 8.78 14.18 -1.08
CA SER A 58 8.75 13.26 0.06
C SER A 58 8.19 13.90 1.33
N ASP A 59 8.50 15.17 1.60
CA ASP A 59 8.04 15.86 2.81
C ASP A 59 6.69 16.60 2.64
N THR A 60 6.08 16.56 1.46
CA THR A 60 4.87 17.35 1.17
C THR A 60 3.64 16.82 1.91
N TYR A 61 3.60 15.52 2.20
CA TYR A 61 2.50 14.88 2.88
C TYR A 61 3.01 13.95 3.97
N GLN A 62 2.63 14.25 5.21
CA GLN A 62 2.87 13.37 6.35
C GLN A 62 1.59 12.61 6.66
N ALA A 63 1.65 11.28 6.57
CA ALA A 63 0.53 10.43 6.92
C ALA A 63 0.13 10.64 8.40
N PRO A 64 -1.16 10.77 8.72
CA PRO A 64 -1.63 10.95 10.09
C PRO A 64 -1.25 9.81 11.04
N ILE A 65 -1.09 8.60 10.49
CA ILE A 65 -0.64 7.39 11.20
C ILE A 65 0.44 6.77 10.32
N ALA A 66 1.69 7.19 10.52
CA ALA A 66 2.83 6.58 9.85
C ALA A 66 2.99 5.11 10.30
N ASP A 67 3.50 4.27 9.40
CA ASP A 67 3.80 2.85 9.63
C ASP A 67 2.63 2.00 10.13
N TYR A 68 1.40 2.52 10.01
CA TYR A 68 0.19 1.86 10.46
C TYR A 68 0.23 1.44 11.95
N SER A 69 1.01 2.14 12.78
CA SER A 69 1.18 1.86 14.19
C SER A 69 0.89 3.10 15.04
N MET A 70 0.15 2.91 16.15
CA MET A 70 -0.04 3.96 17.15
C MET A 70 1.13 4.05 18.13
N ASN A 71 1.91 2.97 18.26
CA ASN A 71 3.08 2.92 19.12
C ASN A 71 4.18 2.10 18.43
N ALA A 72 5.11 2.81 17.78
CA ALA A 72 6.23 2.18 17.08
C ALA A 72 7.11 1.30 17.99
N ASN A 73 7.10 1.55 19.31
CA ASN A 73 7.88 0.80 20.29
C ASN A 73 7.12 -0.37 20.93
N ASP A 74 5.88 -0.66 20.52
CA ASP A 74 5.14 -1.82 21.04
C ASP A 74 5.76 -3.11 20.49
N PRO A 75 6.33 -4.01 21.32
CA PRO A 75 6.97 -5.23 20.85
C PRO A 75 5.96 -6.33 20.43
N SER A 76 4.66 -6.13 20.69
CA SER A 76 3.62 -7.12 20.39
C SER A 76 3.29 -7.14 18.90
N VAL A 77 3.75 -8.18 18.21
CA VAL A 77 3.40 -8.47 16.80
C VAL A 77 1.88 -8.53 16.60
N GLY A 78 1.13 -9.03 17.60
CA GLY A 78 -0.33 -9.09 17.54
C GLY A 78 -0.98 -7.71 17.54
N HIS A 79 -0.47 -6.77 18.34
CA HIS A 79 -0.99 -5.40 18.36
C HIS A 79 -0.63 -4.67 17.07
N GLN A 80 0.62 -4.74 16.63
CA GLN A 80 1.07 -4.13 15.37
C GLN A 80 0.24 -4.64 14.17
N SER A 81 0.05 -5.96 14.08
CA SER A 81 -0.78 -6.58 13.03
C SER A 81 -2.24 -6.12 13.11
N GLY A 82 -2.77 -5.93 14.32
CA GLY A 82 -4.12 -5.40 14.54
C GLY A 82 -4.29 -3.98 14.01
N TYR A 83 -3.35 -3.08 14.30
CA TYR A 83 -3.37 -1.70 13.78
C TYR A 83 -3.20 -1.66 12.26
N TYR A 84 -2.35 -2.52 11.69
CA TYR A 84 -2.18 -2.67 10.25
C TYR A 84 -3.50 -3.08 9.56
N ILE A 85 -4.15 -4.14 10.05
CA ILE A 85 -5.43 -4.62 9.51
C ILE A 85 -6.51 -3.55 9.65
N LEU A 86 -6.60 -2.89 10.81
CA LEU A 86 -7.57 -1.82 11.05
C LEU A 86 -7.37 -0.66 10.08
N SER A 87 -6.12 -0.24 9.86
CA SER A 87 -5.78 0.80 8.89
C SER A 87 -6.21 0.42 7.47
N GLY A 88 -5.96 -0.83 7.07
CA GLY A 88 -6.43 -1.38 5.79
C GLY A 88 -7.96 -1.35 5.65
N LEU A 89 -8.69 -1.73 6.70
CA LEU A 89 -10.16 -1.68 6.70
C LEU A 89 -10.68 -0.24 6.57
N ILE A 90 -10.08 0.72 7.29
CA ILE A 90 -10.44 2.14 7.20
C ILE A 90 -10.17 2.66 5.78
N GLY A 91 -8.99 2.39 5.21
CA GLY A 91 -8.64 2.79 3.85
C GLY A 91 -9.59 2.19 2.80
N ALA A 92 -9.93 0.90 2.92
CA ALA A 92 -10.88 0.24 2.04
C ALA A 92 -12.29 0.86 2.15
N ALA A 93 -12.77 1.10 3.37
CA ALA A 93 -14.07 1.73 3.61
C ALA A 93 -14.15 3.15 3.04
N LEU A 94 -13.10 3.95 3.24
CA LEU A 94 -12.99 5.30 2.66
C LEU A 94 -12.99 5.25 1.13
N THR A 95 -12.21 4.35 0.53
CA THR A 95 -12.14 4.19 -0.93
C THR A 95 -13.49 3.79 -1.51
N LEU A 96 -14.18 2.83 -0.88
CA LEU A 96 -15.54 2.42 -1.27
C LEU A 96 -16.52 3.58 -1.12
N GLY A 97 -16.46 4.33 -0.02
CA GLY A 97 -17.31 5.49 0.22
C GLY A 97 -17.13 6.58 -0.83
N VAL A 98 -15.89 6.96 -1.12
CA VAL A 98 -15.55 7.98 -2.13
C VAL A 98 -15.97 7.53 -3.53
N THR A 99 -15.60 6.30 -3.92
CA THR A 99 -15.97 5.78 -5.25
C THR A 99 -17.47 5.65 -5.43
N TRP A 100 -18.20 5.27 -4.38
CA TRP A 100 -19.67 5.24 -4.38
C TRP A 100 -20.28 6.65 -4.52
N LEU A 101 -19.77 7.64 -3.77
CA LEU A 101 -20.21 9.03 -3.88
C LEU A 101 -19.95 9.59 -5.28
N LEU A 102 -18.75 9.40 -5.82
CA LEU A 102 -18.38 9.80 -7.18
C LEU A 102 -19.27 9.10 -8.21
N SER A 103 -19.54 7.81 -8.05
CA SER A 103 -20.46 7.09 -8.92
C SER A 103 -21.85 7.72 -8.89
N LYS A 104 -22.35 8.15 -7.74
CA LYS A 104 -23.67 8.80 -7.63
C LYS A 104 -23.68 10.18 -8.31
N MET A 105 -22.57 10.90 -8.28
CA MET A 105 -22.44 12.23 -8.92
C MET A 105 -22.26 12.14 -10.44
N ILE A 106 -21.45 11.19 -10.91
CA ILE A 106 -21.08 11.02 -12.33
C ILE A 106 -22.14 10.21 -13.08
N VAL A 107 -22.58 9.09 -12.50
CA VAL A 107 -23.64 8.26 -13.07
C VAL A 107 -24.96 8.94 -12.72
N ARG A 108 -25.31 9.95 -13.52
CA ARG A 108 -26.67 10.50 -13.55
C ARG A 108 -27.64 9.33 -13.73
N LYS A 109 -28.44 9.06 -12.70
CA LYS A 109 -29.81 8.60 -12.95
C LYS A 109 -30.65 9.82 -13.28
#